data_AF-S4P5W8-F1
#
_entry.id   AF-S4P5W8-F1
#
_cell.length_a   1.000
_cell.length_b   1.000
_cell.length_c   1.000
_cell.angle_alpha   90.00
_cell.angle_beta   90.00
_cell.angle_gamma   90.00
#
_symmetry.space_group_name_H-M   'P 1'
#
loop_
_entity.id
_entity.type
_entity.pdbx_description
1 polymer ?
#
loop_
_entity_poly.entity_id
_entity_poly.type
_entity_poly.pdbx_seq_one_letter_code
_entity_poly.pdbx_strand_id
1 'polypeptide(L)' 'GGVHTHMTNTRITDVEIVEIRYPILVTHFSLREGSGGRGQWNGGDGVTRELVFRRTVQLSVLTERRAF' A
#
# COMPACT_ATOMS: atom_id res chain seq x y z
N GLY A 1 9.59 8.40 -10.84
CA GLY A 1 8.40 7.69 -11.32
C GLY A 1 8.52 6.25 -10.88
N GLY A 2 7.68 5.80 -9.95
CA GLY A 2 7.70 4.42 -9.46
C GLY A 2 7.18 3.48 -10.54
N VAL A 3 8.01 2.55 -11.00
CA VAL A 3 7.60 1.51 -11.95
C VAL A 3 7.17 0.29 -11.15
N HIS A 4 5.88 -0.02 -11.22
CA HIS A 4 5.27 -1.20 -10.61
C HIS A 4 5.33 -2.37 -11.59
N THR A 5 6.40 -3.17 -11.55
CA THR A 5 6.62 -4.23 -12.56
C THR A 5 5.86 -5.54 -12.30
N HIS A 6 5.16 -5.69 -11.16
CA HIS A 6 4.38 -6.91 -10.88
C HIS A 6 2.99 -6.65 -10.27
N MET A 7 2.41 -5.47 -10.51
CA MET A 7 1.02 -5.19 -10.13
C MET A 7 0.24 -4.65 -11.33
N THR A 8 -0.51 -5.54 -11.98
CA THR A 8 -1.58 -5.26 -12.94
C THR A 8 -2.81 -4.62 -12.25
N ASN A 9 -2.58 -3.78 -11.25
CA ASN A 9 -3.60 -2.96 -10.59
C ASN A 9 -3.04 -1.54 -10.44
N THR A 10 -2.85 -0.89 -11.59
CA THR A 10 -2.87 0.58 -11.70
C THR A 10 -4.19 1.17 -11.17
N ARG A 11 -5.18 0.31 -10.87
CA ARG A 11 -6.31 0.57 -10.00
C ARG A 11 -6.05 -0.08 -8.63
N ILE A 12 -5.06 0.43 -7.89
CA ILE A 12 -5.11 0.36 -6.42
C ILE A 12 -6.55 0.73 -6.09
N THR A 13 -7.30 -0.18 -5.48
CA THR A 13 -8.74 0.03 -5.21
C THR A 13 -8.90 1.46 -4.73
N ASP A 14 -9.57 2.29 -5.54
CA ASP A 14 -9.66 3.72 -5.28
C ASP A 14 -10.05 3.89 -3.82
N VAL A 15 -9.34 4.77 -3.11
CA VAL A 15 -9.55 5.00 -1.68
C VAL A 15 -11.05 5.10 -1.37
N GLU A 16 -11.78 5.81 -2.23
CA GLU A 16 -13.24 5.96 -2.21
C GLU A 16 -14.00 4.61 -2.17
N ILE A 17 -13.61 3.61 -2.95
CA ILE A 17 -14.25 2.29 -2.99
C ILE A 17 -14.00 1.53 -1.69
N VAL A 18 -12.83 1.68 -1.09
CA VAL A 18 -12.50 1.05 0.19
C VAL A 18 -13.31 1.69 1.33
N GLU A 19 -13.41 3.01 1.34
CA GLU A 19 -14.18 3.77 2.34
C GLU A 19 -15.69 3.54 2.24
N ILE A 20 -16.22 3.30 1.04
CA ILE A 20 -17.64 2.94 0.85
C ILE A 20 -17.94 1.53 1.37
N ARG A 21 -17.02 0.58 1.17
CA ARG A 21 -17.28 -0.85 1.47
C ARG A 21 -16.95 -1.25 2.89
N TYR A 22 -16.06 -0.52 3.56
CA TYR A 22 -15.59 -0.85 4.90
C TYR A 22 -15.63 0.40 5.79
N PRO A 23 -15.82 0.25 7.10
CA PRO A 23 -15.81 1.38 8.03
C PRO A 23 -14.38 1.86 8.30
N ILE A 24 -13.63 2.17 7.24
CA ILE A 24 -12.23 2.59 7.29
C ILE A 24 -12.07 3.89 6.51
N LEU A 25 -11.11 4.71 6.90
CA LEU A 25 -10.73 5.96 6.25
C LEU A 25 -9.24 5.88 5.90
N VAL A 26 -8.86 6.28 4.69
CA VAL A 26 -7.44 6.37 4.31
C VAL A 26 -6.96 7.80 4.58
N THR A 27 -6.16 7.98 5.63
CA THR A 27 -5.67 9.31 6.02
C THR A 27 -4.42 9.73 5.28
N HIS A 28 -3.65 8.76 4.79
CA HIS A 28 -2.41 9.02 4.06
C HIS A 28 -2.15 7.95 3.01
N PHE A 29 -1.67 8.38 1.85
CA PHE A 29 -1.22 7.52 0.76
C PHE A 29 -0.03 8.20 0.08
N SER A 30 1.16 7.62 0.21
CA SER A 30 2.39 8.19 -0.34
C SER A 30 3.34 7.13 -0.88
N LEU A 31 4.20 7.53 -1.82
CA LEU A 31 5.34 6.71 -2.21
C LEU A 31 6.34 6.66 -1.06
N ARG A 32 6.84 5.47 -0.77
CA ARG A 32 7.91 5.28 0.20
C ARG A 32 9.24 5.46 -0.52
N GLU A 33 9.70 6.70 -0.62
CA GLU A 33 10.93 7.05 -1.34
C GLU A 33 12.14 6.27 -0.83
N GLY A 34 12.95 5.76 -1.77
CA GLY A 34 14.19 5.03 -1.45
C GLY A 34 13.98 3.65 -0.84
N SER A 35 12.77 3.10 -0.91
CA SER A 35 12.47 1.74 -0.46
C SER A 35 12.76 0.68 -1.52
N GLY A 36 12.94 1.10 -2.78
CA GLY A 36 13.37 0.22 -3.86
C GLY A 36 14.74 -0.40 -3.59
N GLY A 37 14.87 -1.71 -3.88
CA GLY A 37 16.15 -2.41 -3.76
C GLY A 37 17.20 -1.82 -4.72
N ARG A 38 18.41 -1.57 -4.22
CA ARG A 38 19.53 -1.08 -5.06
C ARG A 38 20.10 -2.24 -5.89
N GLY A 39 20.32 -1.98 -7.17
CA GLY A 39 20.89 -2.94 -8.11
C GLY A 39 21.33 -2.27 -9.40
N GLN A 40 21.75 -3.06 -10.39
CA GLN A 40 22.05 -2.55 -11.74
C GLN A 40 20.86 -1.76 -12.33
N TRP A 41 19.65 -2.19 -11.97
CA TRP A 41 18.41 -1.46 -12.17
C TRP A 41 17.75 -1.33 -10.80
N ASN A 42 17.51 -0.10 -10.34
CA ASN A 42 16.86 0.13 -9.06
C ASN A 42 15.44 -0.46 -9.08
N GLY A 43 15.08 -1.20 -8.03
CA GLY A 43 13.70 -1.62 -7.80
C GLY A 43 12.78 -0.41 -7.61
N GLY A 44 11.49 -0.58 -7.93
CA GLY A 44 10.50 0.47 -7.70
C GLY A 44 10.26 0.73 -6.21
N ASP A 45 10.04 1.98 -5.85
CA ASP A 45 9.63 2.36 -4.50
C ASP A 45 8.25 1.79 -4.15
N GLY A 46 8.11 1.33 -2.91
CA GLY A 46 6.84 0.90 -2.33
C GLY A 46 5.90 2.06 -2.02
N VAL A 47 4.79 1.75 -1.36
CA VAL A 47 3.75 2.72 -0.97
C VAL A 47 3.45 2.59 0.51
N THR A 48 3.28 3.72 1.19
CA THR A 48 2.81 3.81 2.58
C THR A 48 1.33 4.18 2.57
N ARG A 49 0.52 3.50 3.40
CA ARG A 49 -0.88 3.83 3.62
C ARG A 49 -1.19 3.88 5.10
N GLU A 50 -1.91 4.91 5.52
CA GLU A 50 -2.44 5.01 6.87
C GLU A 50 -3.96 4.83 6.83
N LEU A 51 -4.45 3.92 7.68
CA LEU A 51 -5.85 3.53 7.74
C LEU A 51 -6.39 3.78 9.14
N VAL A 52 -7.53 4.45 9.23
CA VAL A 52 -8.28 4.66 10.47
C VAL A 52 -9.55 3.83 10.42
N PHE A 53 -9.73 2.95 11.41
CA PHE A 53 -10.94 2.14 11.54
C PHE A 53 -11.99 2.90 12.37
N ARG A 54 -13.16 3.13 11.80
CA ARG A 54 -14.26 3.89 12.41
C ARG A 54 -15.20 3.02 13.25
N ARG A 55 -14.97 1.71 13.29
CA ARG A 55 -15.69 0.70 14.07
C ARG A 55 -14.73 -0.41 14.46
N THR A 56 -15.11 -1.23 15.44
CA THR A 56 -14.40 -2.48 15.72
C THR A 56 -14.45 -3.38 14.50
N VAL A 57 -13.29 -3.78 14.00
CA VAL A 57 -13.14 -4.69 12.86
C VAL A 57 -12.22 -5.84 13.22
N GLN A 58 -12.36 -6.95 12.51
CA GLN A 58 -11.37 -8.02 12.48
C GLN A 58 -10.51 -7.84 11.22
N LEU A 59 -9.20 -7.74 11.40
CA LEU A 59 -8.23 -7.54 10.32
C LEU A 59 -7.32 -8.76 10.18
N SER A 60 -7.15 -9.25 8.96
CA SER A 60 -6.15 -10.25 8.60
C SER A 60 -5.09 -9.58 7.72
N VAL A 61 -3.82 -9.62 8.13
CA VAL A 61 -2.71 -9.01 7.40
C VAL A 61 -1.80 -10.09 6.82
N LEU A 62 -1.70 -10.14 5.50
CA LEU A 62 -0.74 -10.98 4.79
C LEU A 62 0.47 -10.12 4.40
N THR A 63 1.67 -10.52 4.84
CA THR A 63 2.92 -9.79 4.56
C THR A 63 3.99 -10.76 4.10
N GLU A 64 4.77 -10.38 3.08
CA GLU A 64 5.98 -11.09 2.67
C GLU A 64 7.21 -10.38 3.23
N ARG A 65 8.29 -11.12 3.57
CA ARG A 65 9.53 -10.62 4.20
C ARG A 65 9.32 -9.81 5.49
N ARG A 66 9.26 -10.49 6.64
CA ARG A 66 9.47 -9.86 7.95
C ARG A 66 10.97 -9.88 8.27
N ALA A 67 11.66 -8.76 8.11
CA ALA A 67 12.97 -8.58 8.73
C ALA A 67 12.74 -7.88 10.08
N PHE A 68 13.13 -8.55 11.17
CA PHE A 68 13.13 -7.99 12.53
C PHE A 68 14.34 -7.08 12.73
#